data_AF-A0A1F5AQR5-F1
#
_entry.id   AF-A0A1F5AQR5-F1
#
_cell.length_a   1.000
_cell.length_b   1.000
_cell.length_c   1.000
_cell.angle_alpha   90.00
_cell.angle_beta   90.00
_cell.angle_gamma   90.00
#
_symmetry.space_group_name_H-M   'P 1'
#
loop_
_entity.id
_entity.type
_entity.pdbx_description
1 polymer ?
#
loop_
_entity_poly.entity_id
_entity_poly.type
_entity_poly.pdbx_seq_one_letter_code
_entity_poly.pdbx_strand_id
1 'polypeptide(L)'
;MSKPLRLLLIFLLVDAVAAGVYFLVKGSGPGADPTKDFAWTTMDAYYQPATELEQSIKTDYEEKGLLPFQFRNYGRNSAVLKKFRGSKFVGAGVAVLKMAFKGLEDWAVVDIWIKGEDNRELRRTVLYILHENVWKVADSGRLVD
;
A
#
# COMPACT_ATOMS: atom_id res chain seq x y z
N MET A 1 9.99 32.42 -29.56
CA MET A 1 10.21 32.27 -28.10
C MET A 1 11.70 32.20 -27.84
N SER A 2 12.28 33.13 -27.06
CA SER A 2 13.73 33.19 -26.87
C SER A 2 14.21 32.02 -26.00
N LYS A 3 15.37 31.43 -26.35
CA LYS A 3 16.01 30.33 -25.59
C LYS A 3 16.07 30.59 -24.06
N PRO A 4 16.38 31.80 -23.56
CA PRO A 4 16.38 32.06 -22.12
C PRO A 4 14.98 31.97 -21.46
N LEU A 5 13.92 32.40 -22.16
CA LEU A 5 12.54 32.35 -21.62
C LEU A 5 12.06 30.90 -21.43
N ARG A 6 12.50 30.00 -22.31
CA ARG A 6 12.15 28.57 -22.24
C ARG A 6 12.81 27.86 -21.06
N LEU A 7 14.05 28.24 -20.71
CA LEU A 7 14.77 27.74 -19.55
C LEU A 7 14.15 28.20 -18.23
N LEU A 8 13.72 29.46 -18.17
CA LEU A 8 13.08 30.02 -16.97
C LEU A 8 11.72 29.35 -16.68
N LEU A 9 10.94 29.06 -17.72
CA LEU A 9 9.68 28.32 -17.59
C LEU A 9 9.88 26.88 -17.10
N ILE A 10 10.92 26.18 -17.56
CA ILE A 10 11.23 24.83 -17.09
C ILE A 10 11.58 24.85 -15.60
N PHE A 11 12.41 25.80 -15.15
CA PHE A 11 12.74 25.94 -13.74
C PHE A 11 11.51 26.23 -12.87
N LEU A 12 10.64 27.13 -13.31
CA LEU A 12 9.41 27.49 -12.58
C LEU A 12 8.43 26.31 -12.51
N LEU A 13 8.37 25.48 -13.56
CA LEU A 13 7.54 24.29 -13.61
C LEU A 13 8.08 23.18 -12.68
N VAL A 14 9.40 23.01 -12.61
CA VAL A 14 10.04 22.07 -11.66
C VAL A 14 9.82 22.50 -10.22
N ASP A 15 9.93 23.79 -9.91
CA ASP A 15 9.74 24.33 -8.56
C ASP A 15 8.26 24.26 -8.12
N ALA A 16 7.33 24.47 -9.06
CA ALA A 16 5.89 24.26 -8.81
C ALA A 16 5.54 22.78 -8.59
N VAL A 17 6.21 21.84 -9.28
CA VAL A 17 6.06 20.41 -9.04
C VAL A 17 6.63 20.02 -7.66
N ALA A 18 7.79 20.56 -7.28
CA ALA A 18 8.38 20.34 -5.97
C ALA A 18 7.50 20.89 -4.82
N ALA A 19 6.93 22.08 -5.01
CA ALA A 19 5.98 22.68 -4.06
C ALA A 19 4.66 21.90 -3.99
N GLY A 20 4.17 21.38 -5.13
CA GLY A 20 2.98 20.53 -5.19
C GLY A 20 3.13 19.22 -4.43
N VAL A 21 4.30 18.58 -4.50
CA VAL A 21 4.63 17.38 -3.71
C VAL A 21 4.72 17.71 -2.22
N TYR A 22 5.27 18.87 -1.84
CA TYR A 22 5.42 19.28 -0.44
C TYR A 22 4.08 19.61 0.25
N PHE A 23 3.13 20.21 -0.46
CA PHE A 23 1.79 20.52 0.10
C PHE A 23 0.83 19.31 0.15
N LEU A 24 1.07 18.27 -0.65
CA LEU A 24 0.33 17.01 -0.58
C LEU A 24 0.59 16.26 0.75
N VAL A 25 1.75 16.48 1.37
CA VAL A 25 2.13 15.85 2.65
C VAL A 25 1.52 16.58 3.86
N LYS A 26 1.04 17.82 3.72
CA LYS A 26 0.63 18.67 4.85
C LYS A 26 -0.89 18.91 4.93
N GLY A 27 -1.69 17.97 4.44
CA GLY A 27 -3.15 18.00 4.47
C GLY A 27 -3.80 16.97 5.39
N SER A 28 -3.21 16.65 6.55
CA SER A 28 -3.81 15.72 7.52
C SER A 28 -4.47 16.47 8.67
N GLY A 29 -5.72 16.90 8.46
CA GLY A 29 -6.60 17.31 9.56
C GLY A 29 -6.98 16.10 10.44
N PRO A 30 -7.30 16.30 11.72
CA PRO A 30 -7.78 15.23 12.58
C PRO A 30 -9.15 14.75 12.05
N GLY A 31 -9.21 13.52 11.56
CA GLY A 31 -10.44 12.88 11.05
C GLY A 31 -10.45 12.53 9.56
N ALA A 32 -9.39 12.80 8.80
CA ALA A 32 -9.30 12.34 7.41
C ALA A 32 -9.17 10.80 7.36
N ASP A 33 -10.00 10.15 6.53
CA ASP A 33 -9.89 8.71 6.26
C ASP A 33 -8.52 8.41 5.61
N PRO A 34 -7.64 7.64 6.28
CA PRO A 34 -6.29 7.38 5.80
C PRO A 34 -6.25 6.47 4.57
N THR A 35 -7.39 5.95 4.12
CA THR A 35 -7.51 5.10 2.93
C THR A 35 -8.01 5.85 1.69
N LYS A 36 -8.44 7.11 1.83
CA LYS A 36 -9.17 7.86 0.78
C LYS A 36 -8.39 8.04 -0.51
N ASP A 37 -7.08 8.25 -0.41
CA ASP A 37 -6.23 8.55 -1.56
C ASP A 37 -5.69 7.30 -2.27
N PHE A 38 -6.08 6.10 -1.82
CA PHE A 38 -5.63 4.83 -2.37
C PHE A 38 -6.68 4.23 -3.31
N ALA A 39 -6.38 4.24 -4.62
CA ALA A 39 -7.23 3.65 -5.65
C ALA A 39 -7.13 2.11 -5.67
N TRP A 40 -8.25 1.44 -5.97
CA TRP A 40 -8.22 0.02 -6.31
C TRP A 40 -7.52 -0.18 -7.64
N THR A 41 -6.63 -1.15 -7.71
CA THR A 41 -5.90 -1.52 -8.91
C THR A 41 -6.11 -3.00 -9.19
N THR A 42 -6.24 -3.37 -10.46
CA THR A 42 -6.28 -4.78 -10.90
C THR A 42 -4.87 -5.35 -10.93
N MET A 43 -4.64 -6.44 -10.21
CA MET A 43 -3.48 -7.30 -10.38
C MET A 43 -3.88 -8.48 -11.26
N ASP A 44 -3.44 -8.46 -12.52
CA ASP A 44 -3.64 -9.50 -13.52
C ASP A 44 -2.30 -10.04 -14.03
N ALA A 45 -2.30 -10.89 -15.06
CA ALA A 45 -1.09 -11.47 -15.62
C ALA A 45 -0.11 -10.43 -16.22
N TYR A 46 -0.63 -9.29 -16.69
CA TYR A 46 0.14 -8.24 -17.36
C TYR A 46 0.56 -7.10 -16.42
N TYR A 47 -0.01 -7.07 -15.22
CA TYR A 47 0.34 -6.11 -14.18
C TYR A 47 1.85 -6.09 -13.95
N GLN A 48 2.44 -4.88 -14.00
CA GLN A 48 3.85 -4.63 -13.74
C GLN A 48 4.02 -4.17 -12.29
N PRO A 49 4.59 -5.00 -11.40
CA PRO A 49 4.78 -4.63 -10.01
C PRO A 49 5.69 -3.41 -9.85
N ALA A 50 5.27 -2.45 -9.04
CA ALA A 50 6.07 -1.27 -8.72
C ALA A 50 7.02 -1.51 -7.54
N THR A 51 6.78 -2.55 -6.75
CA THR A 51 7.56 -2.90 -5.55
C THR A 51 7.83 -4.41 -5.46
N GLU A 52 8.86 -4.78 -4.69
CA GLU A 52 9.18 -6.19 -4.40
C GLU A 52 8.04 -6.91 -3.68
N LEU A 53 7.29 -6.20 -2.83
CA LEU A 53 6.10 -6.74 -2.19
C LEU A 53 5.04 -7.08 -3.24
N GLU A 54 4.73 -6.17 -4.16
CA GLU A 54 3.75 -6.42 -5.22
C GLU A 54 4.18 -7.57 -6.12
N GLN A 55 5.48 -7.70 -6.40
CA GLN A 55 6.03 -8.84 -7.13
C GLN A 55 5.80 -10.14 -6.36
N SER A 56 6.10 -10.15 -5.05
CA SER A 56 5.88 -11.31 -4.18
C SER A 56 4.40 -11.71 -4.12
N ILE A 57 3.49 -10.74 -3.98
CA ILE A 57 2.04 -10.99 -3.97
C ILE A 57 1.59 -11.53 -5.33
N LYS A 58 2.02 -10.90 -6.44
CA LYS A 58 1.64 -11.37 -7.79
C LYS A 58 2.06 -12.81 -7.99
N THR A 59 3.32 -13.15 -7.69
CA THR A 59 3.83 -14.52 -7.83
C THR A 59 3.04 -15.51 -6.97
N ASP A 60 2.79 -15.21 -5.69
CA ASP A 60 2.03 -16.10 -4.79
C ASP A 60 0.59 -16.34 -5.29
N TYR A 61 -0.08 -15.32 -5.82
CA TYR A 61 -1.45 -15.43 -6.32
C TYR A 61 -1.52 -16.07 -7.70
N GLU A 62 -0.50 -15.87 -8.54
CA GLU A 62 -0.36 -16.52 -9.84
C GLU A 62 -0.16 -18.03 -9.68
N GLU A 63 0.73 -18.45 -8.77
CA GLU A 63 0.95 -19.86 -8.43
C GLU A 63 -0.31 -20.55 -7.88
N LYS A 64 -1.16 -19.80 -7.20
CA LYS A 64 -2.45 -20.30 -6.67
C LYS A 64 -3.60 -20.25 -7.68
N GLY A 65 -3.38 -19.71 -8.88
CA GLY A 65 -4.44 -19.53 -9.88
C GLY A 65 -5.53 -18.55 -9.44
N LEU A 66 -5.17 -17.54 -8.62
CA LEU A 66 -6.10 -16.56 -8.05
C LEU A 66 -6.07 -15.20 -8.76
N LEU A 67 -5.38 -15.09 -9.91
CA LEU A 67 -5.45 -13.92 -10.78
C LEU A 67 -6.70 -13.98 -11.68
N PRO A 68 -7.30 -12.83 -12.03
CA PRO A 68 -7.00 -11.49 -11.55
C PRO A 68 -7.70 -11.17 -10.22
N PHE A 69 -7.16 -10.23 -9.46
CA PHE A 69 -7.82 -9.67 -8.28
C PHE A 69 -7.63 -8.16 -8.15
N GLN A 70 -8.45 -7.51 -7.33
CA GLN A 70 -8.33 -6.09 -7.01
C GLN A 70 -7.51 -5.91 -5.73
N PHE A 71 -6.62 -4.93 -5.69
CA PHE A 71 -5.85 -4.62 -4.48
C PHE A 71 -5.66 -3.12 -4.25
N ARG A 72 -5.37 -2.77 -3.00
CA ARG A 72 -4.93 -1.43 -2.56
C ARG A 72 -3.72 -1.60 -1.65
N ASN A 73 -2.57 -1.10 -2.08
CA ASN A 73 -1.36 -1.12 -1.28
C ASN A 73 -1.23 0.17 -0.47
N TYR A 74 -1.43 0.08 0.85
CA TYR A 74 -1.29 1.22 1.76
C TYR A 74 0.17 1.43 2.22
N GLY A 75 1.07 0.50 1.87
CA GLY A 75 2.46 0.50 2.31
C GLY A 75 2.59 0.66 3.83
N ARG A 76 3.57 1.49 4.24
CA ARG A 76 3.88 1.79 5.64
C ARG A 76 2.97 2.85 6.29
N ASN A 77 1.72 2.98 5.85
CA ASN A 77 0.81 3.98 6.40
C ASN A 77 0.41 3.62 7.85
N SER A 78 1.03 4.29 8.82
CA SER A 78 0.82 4.02 10.25
C SER A 78 -0.61 4.32 10.72
N ALA A 79 -1.33 5.22 10.06
CA ALA A 79 -2.73 5.49 10.37
C ALA A 79 -3.62 4.33 9.94
N VAL A 80 -3.36 3.74 8.76
CA VAL A 80 -4.02 2.51 8.31
C VAL A 80 -3.71 1.33 9.24
N LEU A 81 -2.45 1.17 9.65
CA LEU A 81 -2.05 0.11 10.59
C LEU A 81 -2.81 0.20 11.93
N LYS A 82 -3.02 1.42 12.46
CA LYS A 82 -3.83 1.63 13.68
C LYS A 82 -5.30 1.24 13.50
N LYS A 83 -5.83 1.26 12.27
CA LYS A 83 -7.18 0.80 11.93
C LYS A 83 -7.23 -0.70 11.61
N PHE A 84 -6.09 -1.38 11.44
CA PHE A 84 -6.06 -2.80 11.18
C PHE A 84 -6.58 -3.61 12.37
N ARG A 85 -7.45 -4.59 12.09
CA ARG A 85 -7.99 -5.54 13.06
C ARG A 85 -7.90 -6.95 12.48
N GLY A 86 -6.81 -7.64 12.81
CA GLY A 86 -6.57 -9.04 12.47
C GLY A 86 -6.67 -9.96 13.69
N SER A 87 -6.33 -11.23 13.48
CA SER A 87 -6.40 -12.27 14.51
C SER A 87 -5.31 -12.15 15.59
N LYS A 88 -4.14 -11.64 15.21
CA LYS A 88 -2.95 -11.48 16.06
C LYS A 88 -2.68 -10.02 16.41
N PHE A 89 -3.01 -9.09 15.51
CA PHE A 89 -2.77 -7.66 15.68
C PHE A 89 -4.06 -6.86 15.61
N VAL A 90 -4.38 -6.18 16.70
CA VAL A 90 -5.60 -5.38 16.86
C VAL A 90 -5.20 -3.94 17.16
N GLY A 91 -5.27 -3.06 16.16
CA GLY A 91 -4.88 -1.66 16.29
C GLY A 91 -3.43 -1.45 16.69
N ALA A 92 -2.57 -2.39 16.29
CA ALA A 92 -1.15 -2.36 16.62
C ALA A 92 -0.48 -1.12 16.04
N GLY A 93 0.51 -0.59 16.77
CA GLY A 93 1.43 0.40 16.23
C GLY A 93 2.71 -0.25 15.70
N VAL A 94 3.53 0.54 15.00
CA VAL A 94 4.84 0.09 14.50
C VAL A 94 5.75 -0.45 15.61
N ALA A 95 5.67 0.13 16.82
CA ALA A 95 6.43 -0.36 17.98
C ALA A 95 6.06 -1.80 18.35
N VAL A 96 4.77 -2.14 18.32
CA VAL A 96 4.28 -3.49 18.59
C VAL A 96 4.79 -4.48 17.53
N LEU A 97 4.79 -4.08 16.25
CA LEU A 97 5.35 -4.90 15.17
C LEU A 97 6.84 -5.19 15.39
N LYS A 98 7.63 -4.16 15.73
CA LYS A 98 9.07 -4.32 16.02
C LYS A 98 9.36 -5.21 17.23
N MET A 99 8.47 -5.20 18.22
CA MET A 99 8.57 -6.10 19.38
C MET A 99 8.20 -7.54 19.03
N ALA A 100 7.17 -7.74 18.20
CA ALA A 100 6.70 -9.06 17.77
C ALA A 100 7.66 -9.73 16.79
N PHE A 101 8.28 -8.95 15.89
CA PHE A 101 9.19 -9.43 14.87
C PHE A 101 10.59 -8.83 15.09
N LYS A 102 11.43 -9.53 15.85
CA LYS A 102 12.83 -9.14 16.03
C LYS A 102 13.53 -9.20 14.68
N GLY A 103 14.15 -8.09 14.27
CA GLY A 103 14.74 -7.96 12.94
C GLY A 103 13.75 -7.61 11.84
N LEU A 104 12.59 -7.04 12.17
CA LEU A 104 11.64 -6.49 11.17
C LEU A 104 12.36 -5.49 10.26
N GLU A 105 12.42 -5.80 8.97
CA GLU A 105 13.07 -4.97 7.95
C GLU A 105 12.07 -3.96 7.37
N ASP A 106 10.89 -4.43 7.00
CA ASP A 106 9.81 -3.59 6.47
C ASP A 106 8.41 -4.20 6.75
N TRP A 107 7.35 -3.44 6.49
CA TRP A 107 5.97 -3.88 6.64
C TRP A 107 5.03 -3.11 5.71
N ALA A 108 3.89 -3.72 5.39
CA ALA A 108 2.86 -3.05 4.61
C ALA A 108 1.47 -3.59 4.94
N VAL A 109 0.45 -2.74 4.77
CA VAL A 109 -0.95 -3.15 4.81
C VAL A 109 -1.51 -3.14 3.40
N VAL A 110 -2.16 -4.22 2.99
CA VAL A 110 -2.73 -4.36 1.64
C VAL A 110 -4.16 -4.86 1.75
N ASP A 111 -5.09 -4.14 1.12
CA ASP A 111 -6.45 -4.61 0.90
C ASP A 111 -6.49 -5.47 -0.36
N ILE A 112 -7.15 -6.62 -0.29
CA ILE A 112 -7.29 -7.59 -1.39
C ILE A 112 -8.78 -7.92 -1.55
N TRP A 113 -9.25 -7.90 -2.79
CA TRP A 113 -10.61 -8.25 -3.16
C TRP A 113 -10.61 -9.18 -4.37
N ILE A 114 -11.09 -10.41 -4.16
CA ILE A 114 -11.19 -11.47 -5.16
C ILE A 114 -12.67 -11.74 -5.41
N LYS A 115 -13.06 -11.82 -6.68
CA LYS A 115 -14.39 -12.28 -7.09
C LYS A 115 -14.29 -13.74 -7.52
N GLY A 116 -14.86 -14.65 -6.74
CA GLY A 116 -14.93 -16.07 -7.07
C GLY A 116 -16.02 -16.38 -8.10
N GLU A 117 -15.98 -17.60 -8.65
CA GLU A 117 -16.86 -18.07 -9.73
C GLU A 117 -18.35 -18.07 -9.34
N ASP A 118 -18.68 -18.36 -8.07
CA ASP A 118 -20.06 -18.40 -7.55
C ASP A 118 -20.61 -17.03 -7.10
N ASN A 119 -20.12 -15.92 -7.65
CA ASN A 119 -20.36 -14.55 -7.14
C ASN A 119 -19.96 -14.36 -5.66
N ARG A 120 -19.16 -15.26 -5.10
CA ARG A 120 -18.62 -15.12 -3.75
C ARG A 120 -17.47 -14.13 -3.78
N GLU A 121 -17.66 -13.00 -3.13
CA GLU A 121 -16.62 -12.00 -2.99
C GLU A 121 -15.82 -12.24 -1.71
N LEU A 122 -14.50 -12.38 -1.85
CA LEU A 122 -13.57 -12.41 -0.73
C LEU A 122 -12.87 -11.07 -0.63
N ARG A 123 -13.17 -10.31 0.43
CA ARG A 123 -12.46 -9.08 0.76
C ARG A 123 -11.72 -9.26 2.08
N ARG A 124 -10.42 -8.94 2.08
CA ARG A 124 -9.57 -9.03 3.28
C ARG A 124 -8.49 -7.95 3.25
N THR A 125 -8.12 -7.50 4.43
CA THR A 125 -6.92 -6.70 4.66
C THR A 125 -5.81 -7.63 5.16
N VAL A 126 -4.62 -7.52 4.60
CA VAL A 126 -3.46 -8.34 4.94
C VAL A 126 -2.33 -7.46 5.45
N LEU A 127 -1.73 -7.86 6.56
CA LEU A 127 -0.50 -7.27 7.07
C LEU A 127 0.67 -8.11 6.59
N TYR A 128 1.50 -7.53 5.73
CA TYR A 128 2.75 -8.10 5.27
C TYR A 128 3.92 -7.57 6.09
N ILE A 129 4.92 -8.42 6.31
CA ILE A 129 6.21 -8.06 6.92
C ILE A 129 7.34 -8.56 6.03
N LEU A 130 8.42 -7.81 5.98
CA LEU A 130 9.70 -8.25 5.43
C LEU A 130 10.58 -8.67 6.59
N HIS A 131 10.99 -9.92 6.60
CA HIS A 131 11.80 -10.51 7.65
C HIS A 131 12.70 -11.59 7.07
N GLU A 132 14.01 -11.44 7.30
CA GLU A 132 15.05 -12.28 6.70
C GLU A 132 15.05 -12.16 5.18
N ASN A 133 14.90 -10.94 4.66
CA ASN A 133 14.82 -10.63 3.23
C ASN A 133 13.70 -11.37 2.47
N VAL A 134 12.63 -11.81 3.18
CA VAL A 134 11.47 -12.48 2.59
C VAL A 134 10.17 -11.83 3.07
N TRP A 135 9.31 -11.47 2.12
CA TRP A 135 7.96 -10.98 2.40
C TRP A 135 7.06 -12.13 2.86
N LYS A 136 6.41 -11.95 4.02
CA LYS A 136 5.55 -12.94 4.67
C LYS A 136 4.25 -12.29 5.11
N VAL A 137 3.17 -13.07 5.11
CA VAL A 137 1.90 -12.65 5.72
C VAL A 137 2.03 -12.78 7.24
N ALA A 138 2.00 -11.65 7.96
CA ALA A 138 2.03 -11.64 9.42
C ALA A 138 0.64 -11.95 10.01
N ASP A 139 -0.40 -11.32 9.46
CA ASP A 139 -1.78 -11.45 9.92
C ASP A 139 -2.78 -11.02 8.83
N SER A 140 -4.05 -11.28 9.06
CA SER A 140 -5.13 -10.92 8.14
C SER A 140 -6.41 -10.59 8.89
N GLY A 141 -7.20 -9.70 8.32
CA GLY A 141 -8.42 -9.22 8.94
C GLY A 141 -9.08 -8.13 8.10
N ARG A 142 -9.44 -7.03 8.77
CA ARG A 142 -10.15 -5.89 8.16
C ARG A 142 -9.65 -4.56 8.70
N LEU A 143 -9.89 -3.49 7.96
CA LEU A 143 -9.83 -2.13 8.51
C LEU A 143 -11.14 -1.80 9.23
N VAL A 144 -11.05 -1.11 10.36
CA VAL A 144 -12.21 -0.45 10.98
C VAL A 144 -12.34 0.98 10.50
N ASP A 145 -13.58 1.43 10.34
CA ASP A 145 -13.91 2.80 9.93
C ASP A 145 -13.49 3.85 10.97
#